data_AF-A0A1B6KU12-F1
#
_entry.id   AF-A0A1B6KU12-F1
#
_cell.length_a   1.000
_cell.length_b   1.000
_cell.length_c   1.000
_cell.angle_alpha   90.00
_cell.angle_beta   90.00
_cell.angle_gamma   90.00
#
_symmetry.space_group_name_H-M   'P 1'
#
loop_
_entity.id
_entity.type
_entity.pdbx_description
1 polymer ?
#
loop_
_entity_poly.entity_id
_entity_poly.type
_entity_poly.pdbx_seq_one_letter_code
_entity_poly.pdbx_strand_id
1 'polypeptide(L)'
;MEEKLQHKAVPAILEHEAISGLSTGKRGRAASVSDTAPMPAQKALESLLQELTGFHRTLTLHGVDHEIIVSVFRQLFYYICASSLNNLLLRKDLCHWSKGMNIRYNLSHVEQWGRDKISDHISITNELAPIIQASQLLQARKSDEDVATVCEMCNKMSVPQIVKLLNLYTPADDFEERVPLSFIRKVQQRLKEQAGGQDQSTLLMDTKYNFPVRFPFKPSPIQLEEIEIPEVLNLPMLKKV
;
A
#
# COMPACT_ATOMS: atom_id res chain seq x y z
N MET A 1 -14.10 3.53 5.79
CA MET A 1 -13.20 2.39 5.47
C MET A 1 -11.75 2.73 5.80
N GLU A 2 -11.24 3.91 5.40
CA GLU A 2 -9.86 4.35 5.69
C GLU A 2 -9.50 4.37 7.18
N GLU A 3 -10.38 4.86 8.07
CA GLU A 3 -10.14 4.85 9.53
C GLU A 3 -9.88 3.44 10.09
N LYS A 4 -10.57 2.43 9.54
CA LYS A 4 -10.34 1.03 9.91
C LYS A 4 -9.02 0.49 9.36
N LEU A 5 -8.56 1.01 8.22
CA LEU A 5 -7.26 0.64 7.65
C LEU A 5 -6.09 1.39 8.31
N GLN A 6 -6.33 2.55 8.92
CA GLN A 6 -5.29 3.41 9.49
C GLN A 6 -4.36 2.67 10.46
N HIS A 7 -4.94 1.85 11.34
CA HIS A 7 -4.20 1.08 12.34
C HIS A 7 -3.72 -0.30 11.83
N LYS A 8 -4.03 -0.66 10.58
CA LYS A 8 -3.68 -1.96 9.98
C LYS A 8 -2.64 -1.84 8.87
N ALA A 9 -2.67 -0.77 8.07
CA ALA A 9 -1.81 -0.61 6.90
C ALA A 9 -0.32 -0.58 7.25
N VAL A 10 0.08 0.25 8.22
CA VAL A 10 1.49 0.36 8.64
C VAL A 10 2.00 -0.95 9.27
N PRO A 11 1.31 -1.55 10.26
CA PRO A 11 1.73 -2.83 10.80
C PRO A 11 1.81 -3.96 9.77
N ALA A 12 0.82 -4.04 8.86
CA ALA A 12 0.76 -5.08 7.84
C ALA A 12 1.85 -4.96 6.78
N ILE A 13 2.16 -3.74 6.33
CA ILE A 13 3.11 -3.54 5.22
C ILE A 13 4.55 -3.43 5.73
N LEU A 14 4.79 -2.73 6.84
CA LEU A 14 6.15 -2.37 7.28
C LEU A 14 6.66 -3.20 8.48
N GLU A 15 5.78 -3.57 9.40
CA GLU A 15 6.17 -4.17 10.68
C GLU A 15 6.06 -5.70 10.68
N HIS A 16 5.14 -6.26 9.87
CA HIS A 16 5.00 -7.69 9.66
C HIS A 16 6.27 -8.28 9.03
N GLU A 17 6.94 -9.17 9.78
CA GLU A 17 8.12 -9.92 9.33
C GLU A 17 7.73 -11.34 8.96
N ALA A 18 7.41 -11.55 7.68
CA ALA A 18 7.03 -12.86 7.16
C ALA A 18 8.24 -13.80 7.04
N ILE A 19 9.41 -13.25 6.69
CA ILE A 19 10.56 -14.04 6.31
C ILE A 19 11.48 -14.20 7.52
N SER A 20 11.36 -15.36 8.16
CA SER A 20 12.17 -15.72 9.33
C SER A 20 13.65 -15.83 8.94
N GLY A 21 14.52 -15.15 9.70
CA GLY A 21 15.98 -15.26 9.55
C GLY A 21 16.67 -14.10 8.82
N LEU A 22 15.94 -13.13 8.25
CA LEU A 22 16.54 -11.92 7.64
C LEU A 22 16.78 -10.78 8.65
N SER A 23 16.15 -10.82 9.82
CA SER A 23 16.34 -9.83 10.87
C SER A 23 17.52 -10.25 11.75
N THR A 24 18.67 -9.60 11.56
CA THR A 24 19.90 -9.78 12.34
C THR A 24 19.94 -8.88 13.58
N GLY A 25 18.82 -8.27 13.95
CA GLY A 25 18.67 -7.52 15.19
C GLY A 25 18.99 -8.41 16.39
N LYS A 26 20.05 -8.05 17.14
CA LYS A 26 20.53 -8.74 18.35
C LYS A 26 19.37 -9.33 19.14
N ARG A 27 19.29 -10.66 19.18
CA ARG A 27 18.44 -11.42 20.11
C ARG A 27 18.89 -11.11 21.55
N GLY A 28 18.40 -10.01 22.08
CA GLY A 28 18.60 -9.57 23.45
C GLY A 28 17.42 -9.95 24.32
N ARG A 29 17.59 -11.10 25.00
CA ARG A 29 16.91 -11.52 26.25
C ARG A 29 15.43 -11.90 26.17
N ALA A 30 15.16 -13.11 26.65
CA ALA A 30 13.84 -13.58 27.04
C ALA A 30 13.17 -12.53 27.96
N ALA A 31 12.12 -11.90 27.46
CA ALA A 31 11.22 -11.08 28.26
C ALA A 31 9.94 -11.90 28.48
N SER A 32 9.57 -12.01 29.75
CA SER A 32 8.40 -12.67 30.29
C SER A 32 7.10 -12.26 29.58
N VAL A 33 6.26 -13.26 29.32
CA VAL A 33 4.90 -13.10 28.80
C VAL A 33 4.09 -12.27 29.78
N SER A 34 3.77 -11.04 29.39
CA SER A 34 2.72 -10.23 30.00
C SER A 34 1.57 -10.14 29.01
N ASP A 35 0.36 -10.40 29.50
CA ASP A 35 -0.83 -10.73 28.72
C ASP A 35 -1.56 -9.51 28.14
N THR A 36 -0.79 -8.52 27.65
CA THR A 36 -1.27 -7.33 26.94
C THR A 36 -0.33 -7.03 25.77
N ALA A 37 -0.10 -8.01 24.90
CA ALA A 37 0.71 -7.81 23.72
C ALA A 37 -0.10 -7.07 22.63
N PRO A 38 0.47 -6.06 21.96
CA PRO A 38 -0.01 -5.65 20.64
C PRO A 38 -0.07 -6.90 19.76
N MET A 39 -1.11 -7.01 18.92
CA MET A 39 -1.28 -8.09 17.94
C MET A 39 0.08 -8.60 17.44
N PRO A 40 0.41 -9.90 17.58
CA PRO A 40 1.71 -10.39 17.14
C PRO A 40 1.89 -9.99 15.69
N ALA A 41 3.00 -9.30 15.39
CA ALA A 41 3.27 -8.71 14.07
C ALA A 41 3.03 -9.72 12.93
N GLN A 42 3.19 -11.03 13.20
CA GLN A 42 2.86 -12.18 12.34
C GLN A 42 1.41 -12.24 11.80
N LYS A 43 0.42 -11.59 12.44
CA LYS A 43 -0.99 -11.60 12.02
C LYS A 43 -1.47 -10.29 11.41
N ALA A 44 -0.60 -9.28 11.33
CA ALA A 44 -1.00 -7.96 10.86
C ALA A 44 -1.41 -7.97 9.38
N LEU A 45 -0.66 -8.67 8.53
CA LEU A 45 -0.97 -8.83 7.11
C LEU A 45 -2.31 -9.56 6.89
N GLU A 46 -2.51 -10.69 7.56
CA GLU A 46 -3.77 -11.43 7.50
C GLU A 46 -4.95 -10.55 7.93
N SER A 47 -4.79 -9.76 9.00
CA SER A 47 -5.83 -8.86 9.49
C SER A 47 -6.19 -7.77 8.48
N LEU A 48 -5.20 -7.22 7.75
CA LEU A 48 -5.45 -6.27 6.67
C LEU A 48 -6.26 -6.93 5.54
N LEU A 49 -5.84 -8.12 5.09
CA LEU A 49 -6.51 -8.85 4.01
C LEU A 49 -7.93 -9.29 4.39
N GLN A 50 -8.15 -9.67 5.64
CA GLN A 50 -9.48 -9.97 6.17
C GLN A 50 -10.39 -8.73 6.15
N GLU A 51 -9.87 -7.56 6.52
CA GLU A 51 -10.65 -6.31 6.48
C GLU A 51 -11.03 -5.93 5.04
N LEU A 52 -10.08 -6.02 4.10
CA LEU A 52 -10.34 -5.79 2.67
C LEU A 52 -11.39 -6.77 2.13
N THR A 53 -11.30 -8.05 2.52
CA THR A 53 -12.28 -9.07 2.15
C THR A 53 -13.66 -8.75 2.74
N GLY A 54 -13.72 -8.26 3.98
CA GLY A 54 -14.95 -7.81 4.62
C GLY A 54 -15.61 -6.68 3.84
N PHE A 55 -14.85 -5.65 3.47
CA PHE A 55 -15.37 -4.54 2.67
C PHE A 55 -15.89 -5.01 1.31
N HIS A 56 -15.12 -5.85 0.61
CA HIS A 56 -15.52 -6.38 -0.69
C HIS A 56 -16.84 -7.16 -0.56
N ARG A 57 -16.92 -8.08 0.41
CA ARG A 57 -18.13 -8.87 0.66
C ARG A 57 -19.34 -7.99 0.97
N THR A 58 -19.18 -6.96 1.80
CA THR A 58 -20.27 -6.03 2.12
C THR A 58 -20.75 -5.28 0.87
N LEU A 59 -19.85 -4.74 0.06
CA LEU A 59 -20.22 -4.02 -1.17
C LEU A 59 -20.93 -4.94 -2.17
N THR A 60 -20.41 -6.16 -2.37
CA THR A 60 -21.06 -7.14 -3.24
C THR A 60 -22.43 -7.56 -2.73
N LEU A 61 -22.59 -7.78 -1.41
CA LEU A 61 -23.86 -8.17 -0.81
C LEU A 61 -24.93 -7.09 -0.97
N HIS A 62 -24.54 -5.81 -0.91
CA HIS A 62 -25.44 -4.68 -1.11
C HIS A 62 -25.71 -4.34 -2.58
N GLY A 63 -25.23 -5.17 -3.53
CA GLY A 63 -25.47 -4.96 -4.96
C GLY A 63 -24.78 -3.71 -5.52
N VAL A 64 -23.70 -3.25 -4.89
CA VAL A 64 -22.95 -2.08 -5.37
C VAL A 64 -22.32 -2.39 -6.72
N ASP A 65 -22.46 -1.45 -7.65
CA ASP A 65 -21.93 -1.62 -8.99
C ASP A 65 -20.42 -1.85 -9.02
N HIS A 66 -19.99 -2.76 -9.88
CA HIS A 66 -18.61 -3.18 -9.98
C HIS A 66 -17.63 -2.01 -10.21
N GLU A 67 -17.98 -1.02 -11.04
CA GLU A 67 -17.14 0.16 -11.28
C GLU A 67 -16.97 1.03 -10.03
N ILE A 68 -17.98 1.06 -9.16
CA ILE A 68 -17.91 1.73 -7.86
C ILE A 68 -17.02 0.92 -6.91
N ILE A 69 -17.13 -0.42 -6.91
CA ILE A 69 -16.23 -1.29 -6.14
C ILE A 69 -14.77 -1.07 -6.56
N VAL A 70 -14.48 -1.04 -7.86
CA VAL A 70 -13.14 -0.73 -8.40
C VAL A 70 -12.66 0.62 -7.91
N SER A 71 -13.50 1.66 -7.99
CA SER A 71 -13.16 3.02 -7.52
C SER A 71 -12.87 3.07 -6.02
N VAL A 72 -13.65 2.35 -5.21
CA VAL A 72 -13.43 2.25 -3.75
C VAL A 72 -12.09 1.58 -3.48
N PHE A 73 -11.79 0.44 -4.10
CA PHE A 73 -10.53 -0.27 -3.83
C PHE A 73 -9.31 0.45 -4.39
N ARG A 74 -9.45 1.18 -5.49
CA ARG A 74 -8.43 2.12 -5.97
C ARG A 74 -8.07 3.15 -4.89
N GLN A 75 -9.08 3.75 -4.26
CA GLN A 75 -8.88 4.69 -3.16
C GLN A 75 -8.22 4.01 -1.94
N LEU A 76 -8.65 2.80 -1.57
CA LEU A 76 -8.05 2.08 -0.45
C LEU A 76 -6.59 1.68 -0.70
N PHE A 77 -6.24 1.28 -1.92
CA PHE A 77 -4.86 0.91 -2.27
C PHE A 77 -3.95 2.14 -2.29
N TYR A 78 -4.45 3.27 -2.80
CA TYR A 78 -3.77 4.55 -2.68
C TYR A 78 -3.52 4.93 -1.22
N TYR A 79 -4.55 4.81 -0.36
CA TYR A 79 -4.42 5.10 1.07
C TYR A 79 -3.35 4.21 1.75
N ILE A 80 -3.36 2.90 1.47
CA ILE A 80 -2.35 1.96 1.96
C ILE A 80 -0.96 2.41 1.51
N CYS A 81 -0.78 2.70 0.21
CA CYS A 81 0.49 3.18 -0.34
C CYS A 81 0.97 4.47 0.35
N ALA A 82 0.12 5.50 0.40
CA ALA A 82 0.45 6.79 0.98
C ALA A 82 0.81 6.68 2.46
N SER A 83 0.01 5.94 3.23
CA SER A 83 0.26 5.72 4.68
C SER A 83 1.57 4.97 4.93
N SER A 84 1.82 3.89 4.20
CA SER A 84 3.04 3.09 4.34
C SER A 84 4.28 3.83 3.85
N LEU A 85 4.21 4.52 2.71
CA LEU A 85 5.35 5.28 2.18
C LEU A 85 5.70 6.46 3.09
N ASN A 86 4.72 7.20 3.60
CA ASN A 86 4.97 8.30 4.53
C ASN A 86 5.67 7.79 5.79
N ASN A 87 5.23 6.67 6.37
CA ASN A 87 5.88 6.08 7.54
C ASN A 87 7.29 5.60 7.24
N LEU A 88 7.53 4.98 6.07
CA LEU A 88 8.86 4.57 5.64
C LEU A 88 9.82 5.79 5.50
N LEU A 89 9.34 6.90 4.94
CA LEU A 89 10.12 8.13 4.76
C LEU A 89 10.39 8.91 6.07
N LEU A 90 9.72 8.53 7.17
CA LEU A 90 9.87 9.14 8.48
C LEU A 90 10.65 8.26 9.47
N ARG A 91 10.85 6.96 9.17
CA ARG A 91 11.41 5.96 10.08
C ARG A 91 12.66 5.30 9.52
N LYS A 92 13.84 5.75 9.99
CA LYS A 92 15.15 5.20 9.58
C LYS A 92 15.32 3.71 9.90
N ASP A 93 14.66 3.22 10.94
CA ASP A 93 14.68 1.81 11.37
C ASP A 93 14.05 0.85 10.34
N LEU A 94 13.32 1.39 9.37
CA LEU A 94 12.67 0.60 8.31
C LEU A 94 13.43 0.64 6.98
N CYS A 95 14.55 1.37 6.90
CA CYS A 95 15.25 1.63 5.65
C CYS A 95 16.53 0.78 5.52
N HIS A 96 16.38 -0.52 5.31
CA HIS A 96 17.48 -1.44 5.06
C HIS A 96 17.05 -2.58 4.13
N TRP A 97 18.01 -3.36 3.63
CA TRP A 97 17.77 -4.36 2.59
C TRP A 97 16.69 -5.39 2.99
N SER A 98 16.83 -6.01 4.17
CA SER A 98 15.88 -7.01 4.67
C SER A 98 14.46 -6.49 4.82
N LYS A 99 14.28 -5.21 5.21
CA LYS A 99 12.95 -4.59 5.25
C LYS A 99 12.38 -4.38 3.85
N GLY A 100 13.21 -4.02 2.87
CA GLY A 100 12.79 -3.99 1.46
C GLY A 100 12.19 -5.33 1.01
N MET A 101 12.83 -6.45 1.37
CA MET A 101 12.33 -7.79 1.06
C MET A 101 10.99 -8.10 1.74
N ASN A 102 10.88 -7.81 3.05
CA ASN A 102 9.63 -8.01 3.80
C ASN A 102 8.48 -7.16 3.26
N ILE A 103 8.73 -5.88 2.96
CA ILE A 103 7.73 -4.97 2.37
C ILE A 103 7.26 -5.50 1.02
N ARG A 104 8.18 -5.94 0.16
CA ARG A 104 7.83 -6.51 -1.16
C ARG A 104 6.99 -7.78 -1.03
N TYR A 105 7.32 -8.65 -0.08
CA TYR A 105 6.53 -9.86 0.21
C TYR A 105 5.12 -9.50 0.71
N ASN A 106 4.99 -8.57 1.65
CA ASN A 106 3.69 -8.15 2.17
C ASN A 106 2.83 -7.53 1.05
N LEU A 107 3.42 -6.67 0.21
CA LEU A 107 2.73 -6.07 -0.93
C LEU A 107 2.30 -7.10 -1.97
N SER A 108 3.06 -8.17 -2.21
CA SER A 108 2.67 -9.21 -3.18
C SER A 108 1.39 -9.94 -2.78
N HIS A 109 1.12 -10.07 -1.48
CA HIS A 109 -0.13 -10.64 -0.96
C HIS A 109 -1.31 -9.68 -1.14
N VAL A 110 -1.09 -8.37 -0.98
CA VAL A 110 -2.11 -7.35 -1.27
C VAL A 110 -2.42 -7.28 -2.77
N GLU A 111 -1.39 -7.36 -3.63
CA GLU A 111 -1.56 -7.46 -5.08
C GLU A 111 -2.30 -8.75 -5.47
N GLN A 112 -1.95 -9.88 -4.87
CA GLN A 112 -2.63 -11.16 -5.10
C GLN A 112 -4.11 -11.10 -4.67
N TRP A 113 -4.39 -10.53 -3.50
CA TRP A 113 -5.76 -10.32 -3.05
C TRP A 113 -6.57 -9.47 -4.03
N GLY A 114 -5.97 -8.39 -4.55
CA GLY A 114 -6.60 -7.56 -5.58
C GLY A 114 -6.91 -8.34 -6.86
N ARG A 115 -5.96 -9.15 -7.33
CA ARG A 115 -6.13 -10.06 -8.48
C ARG A 115 -7.29 -11.04 -8.29
N ASP A 116 -7.41 -11.62 -7.09
CA ASP A 116 -8.38 -12.67 -6.81
C ASP A 116 -9.80 -12.13 -6.60
N LYS A 117 -9.95 -10.88 -6.15
CA LYS A 117 -11.26 -10.32 -5.75
C LYS A 117 -11.85 -9.33 -6.74
N ILE A 118 -11.03 -8.60 -7.49
CA ILE A 118 -11.49 -7.44 -8.25
C ILE A 118 -11.13 -7.59 -9.72
N SER A 119 -12.14 -7.57 -10.59
CA SER A 119 -11.91 -7.41 -12.03
C SER A 119 -11.30 -6.03 -12.33
N ASP A 120 -10.43 -5.93 -13.34
CA ASP A 120 -9.58 -4.75 -13.56
C ASP A 120 -8.60 -4.43 -12.41
N HIS A 121 -8.08 -5.45 -11.72
CA HIS A 121 -7.09 -5.29 -10.64
C HIS A 121 -5.86 -4.45 -11.02
N ILE A 122 -5.48 -4.38 -12.30
CA ILE A 122 -4.27 -3.69 -12.77
C ILE A 122 -4.33 -2.20 -12.43
N SER A 123 -5.48 -1.56 -12.66
CA SER A 123 -5.67 -0.13 -12.40
C SER A 123 -5.56 0.19 -10.90
N ILE A 124 -5.99 -0.74 -10.05
CA ILE A 124 -5.96 -0.63 -8.58
C ILE A 124 -4.55 -0.92 -8.03
N THR A 125 -3.90 -1.99 -8.49
CA THR A 125 -2.56 -2.37 -8.01
C THR A 125 -1.50 -1.34 -8.39
N ASN A 126 -1.71 -0.60 -9.49
CA ASN A 126 -0.82 0.50 -9.87
C ASN A 126 -0.75 1.62 -8.83
N GLU A 127 -1.76 1.78 -7.98
CA GLU A 127 -1.73 2.77 -6.88
C GLU A 127 -0.71 2.41 -5.79
N LEU A 128 -0.25 1.15 -5.73
CA LEU A 128 0.83 0.69 -4.83
C LEU A 128 2.23 0.92 -5.42
N ALA A 129 2.35 1.36 -6.68
CA ALA A 129 3.64 1.48 -7.36
C ALA A 129 4.69 2.32 -6.59
N PRO A 130 4.35 3.45 -5.94
CA PRO A 130 5.35 4.21 -5.18
C PRO A 130 6.00 3.42 -4.03
N ILE A 131 5.21 2.69 -3.21
CA ILE A 131 5.76 1.88 -2.12
C ILE A 131 6.49 0.62 -2.64
N ILE A 132 6.04 0.06 -3.77
CA ILE A 132 6.74 -1.03 -4.46
C ILE A 132 8.12 -0.55 -4.91
N GLN A 133 8.20 0.58 -5.59
CA GLN A 133 9.47 1.16 -6.05
C GLN A 133 10.39 1.52 -4.88
N ALA A 134 9.84 2.03 -3.77
CA ALA A 134 10.62 2.25 -2.55
C ALA A 134 11.23 0.94 -2.01
N SER A 135 10.46 -0.15 -1.98
CA SER A 135 10.95 -1.46 -1.55
C SER A 135 12.03 -2.03 -2.48
N GLN A 136 11.92 -1.76 -3.78
CA GLN A 136 12.93 -2.14 -4.78
C GLN A 136 14.20 -1.28 -4.63
N LEU A 137 14.06 0.01 -4.34
CA LEU A 137 15.19 0.93 -4.11
C LEU A 137 16.02 0.54 -2.88
N LEU A 138 15.37 0.04 -1.82
CA LEU A 138 16.07 -0.52 -0.66
C LEU A 138 16.93 -1.73 -1.07
N GLN A 139 16.45 -2.57 -1.98
CA GLN A 139 17.13 -3.79 -2.44
C GLN A 139 18.14 -3.57 -3.59
N ALA A 140 18.03 -2.45 -4.31
CA ALA A 140 18.88 -2.16 -5.46
C ALA A 140 20.34 -1.94 -5.06
N ARG A 141 21.26 -2.28 -5.98
CA ARG A 141 22.66 -1.88 -5.87
C ARG A 141 22.77 -0.36 -6.01
N LYS A 142 23.72 0.22 -5.27
CA LYS A 142 23.88 1.68 -5.11
C LYS A 142 25.26 2.13 -5.58
N SER A 143 25.72 1.53 -6.68
CA SER A 143 26.98 1.90 -7.33
C SER A 143 26.75 2.99 -8.38
N ASP A 144 27.80 3.70 -8.78
CA ASP A 144 27.72 4.75 -9.79
C ASP A 144 27.18 4.25 -11.16
N GLU A 145 27.36 2.97 -11.48
CA GLU A 145 26.85 2.33 -12.70
C GLU A 145 25.32 2.13 -12.65
N ASP A 146 24.76 1.94 -11.44
CA ASP A 146 23.33 1.67 -11.25
C ASP A 146 22.47 2.94 -11.22
N VAL A 147 23.07 4.14 -11.32
CA VAL A 147 22.35 5.43 -11.25
C VAL A 147 21.24 5.50 -12.29
N ALA A 148 21.50 5.08 -13.54
CA ALA A 148 20.51 5.12 -14.61
C ALA A 148 19.33 4.16 -14.32
N THR A 149 19.65 2.93 -13.90
CA THR A 149 18.67 1.90 -13.55
C THR A 149 17.77 2.32 -12.41
N VAL A 150 18.33 2.94 -11.36
CA VAL A 150 17.55 3.45 -10.22
C VAL A 150 16.60 4.57 -10.66
N CYS A 151 17.04 5.47 -11.53
CA CYS A 151 16.18 6.55 -12.03
C CYS A 151 15.01 6.02 -12.88
N GLU A 152 15.27 5.01 -13.72
CA GLU A 152 14.23 4.37 -14.53
C GLU A 152 13.22 3.57 -13.68
N MET A 153 13.73 2.85 -12.67
CA MET A 153 12.92 2.06 -11.76
C MET A 153 11.98 2.92 -10.89
N CYS A 154 12.45 4.06 -10.39
CA CYS A 154 11.71 4.91 -9.45
C CYS A 154 10.86 6.00 -10.13
N ASN A 155 10.17 5.69 -11.22
CA ASN A 155 9.41 6.66 -12.02
C ASN A 155 8.01 7.04 -11.47
N LYS A 156 7.56 6.42 -10.38
CA LYS A 156 6.31 6.75 -9.67
C LYS A 156 6.56 7.42 -8.32
N MET A 157 7.82 7.70 -7.97
CA MET A 157 8.20 8.42 -6.76
C MET A 157 8.71 9.82 -7.12
N SER A 158 8.53 10.78 -6.21
CA SER A 158 9.08 12.11 -6.38
C SER A 158 10.59 12.14 -6.09
N VAL A 159 11.31 13.09 -6.68
CA VAL A 159 12.76 13.26 -6.44
C VAL A 159 13.08 13.41 -4.94
N PRO A 160 12.34 14.22 -4.15
CA PRO A 160 12.54 14.29 -2.70
C PRO A 160 12.35 12.95 -1.98
N GLN A 161 11.39 12.12 -2.40
CA GLN A 161 11.15 10.80 -1.80
C GLN A 161 12.33 9.86 -2.02
N ILE A 162 12.82 9.77 -3.25
CA ILE A 162 13.97 8.93 -3.63
C ILE A 162 15.21 9.35 -2.85
N VAL A 163 15.51 10.65 -2.86
CA VAL A 163 16.67 11.21 -2.15
C VAL A 163 16.54 10.98 -0.64
N LYS A 164 15.35 11.19 -0.05
CA LYS A 164 15.12 10.94 1.37
C LYS A 164 15.34 9.48 1.73
N LEU A 165 14.81 8.54 0.95
CA LEU A 165 14.95 7.11 1.22
C LEU A 165 16.42 6.66 1.15
N LEU A 166 17.17 7.13 0.16
CA LEU A 166 18.61 6.87 0.05
C LEU A 166 19.41 7.43 1.23
N ASN A 167 19.02 8.60 1.76
CA ASN A 167 19.67 9.19 2.94
C ASN A 167 19.34 8.45 4.25
N LEU A 168 18.13 7.87 4.35
CA LEU A 168 17.71 7.10 5.53
C LEU A 168 18.28 5.68 5.55
N TYR A 169 18.72 5.18 4.40
CA TYR A 169 19.23 3.83 4.27
C TYR A 169 20.37 3.56 5.26
N THR A 170 20.12 2.63 6.17
CA THR A 170 21.01 2.27 7.26
C THR A 170 21.31 0.78 7.13
N PRO A 171 22.54 0.38 6.77
CA PRO A 171 22.96 -1.01 6.70
C PRO A 171 22.59 -1.79 7.98
N ALA A 172 21.92 -2.93 7.83
CA ALA A 172 21.52 -3.76 8.98
C ALA A 172 22.52 -4.89 9.29
N ASP A 173 23.35 -5.27 8.33
CA ASP A 173 24.38 -6.31 8.47
C ASP A 173 25.69 -5.95 7.76
N ASP A 174 26.70 -6.81 7.91
CA ASP A 174 28.05 -6.62 7.36
C ASP A 174 28.12 -6.79 5.82
N PHE A 175 27.02 -7.18 5.18
CA PHE A 175 26.93 -7.32 3.72
C PHE A 175 26.32 -6.08 3.05
N GLU A 176 25.80 -5.14 3.85
CA GLU A 176 25.25 -3.87 3.38
C GLU A 176 26.27 -2.73 3.54
N GLU A 177 26.49 -1.96 2.48
CA GLU A 177 27.26 -0.73 2.54
C GLU A 177 26.36 0.49 2.63
N ARG A 178 26.85 1.53 3.32
CA ARG A 178 26.14 2.81 3.38
C ARG A 178 26.15 3.47 2.01
N VAL A 179 25.03 4.07 1.64
CA VAL A 179 24.87 4.76 0.35
C VAL A 179 25.89 5.91 0.23
N PRO A 180 26.75 5.91 -0.81
CA PRO A 180 27.69 7.00 -1.02
C PRO A 180 26.98 8.32 -1.29
N LEU A 181 27.45 9.42 -0.67
CA LEU A 181 26.89 10.75 -0.94
C LEU A 181 27.05 11.18 -2.42
N SER A 182 28.11 10.70 -3.08
CA SER A 182 28.33 10.90 -4.52
C SER A 182 27.20 10.27 -5.34
N PHE A 183 26.79 9.05 -5.02
CA PHE A 183 25.68 8.35 -5.67
C PHE A 183 24.36 9.13 -5.50
N ILE A 184 24.05 9.57 -4.27
CA ILE A 184 22.83 10.35 -3.98
C ILE A 184 22.80 11.64 -4.83
N ARG A 185 23.92 12.36 -4.91
CA ARG A 185 24.03 13.58 -5.73
C ARG A 185 23.82 13.30 -7.22
N LYS A 186 24.41 12.22 -7.75
CA LYS A 186 24.25 11.82 -9.15
C LYS A 186 22.80 11.45 -9.48
N VAL A 187 22.15 10.66 -8.62
CA VAL A 187 20.72 10.31 -8.76
C VAL A 187 19.86 11.57 -8.72
N GLN A 188 20.09 12.46 -7.75
CA GLN A 188 19.34 13.71 -7.63
C GLN A 188 19.50 14.60 -8.87
N GLN A 189 20.71 14.73 -9.40
CA GLN A 189 20.98 15.52 -10.60
C GLN A 189 20.25 14.92 -11.81
N ARG A 190 20.40 13.62 -12.05
CA ARG A 190 19.78 12.94 -13.21
C ARG A 190 18.25 13.01 -13.17
N LEU A 191 17.64 12.82 -12.00
CA LEU A 191 16.19 12.91 -11.84
C LEU A 191 15.67 14.34 -12.07
N LYS A 192 16.42 15.37 -11.66
CA LYS A 192 16.08 16.77 -11.93
C LYS A 192 16.14 17.09 -13.43
N GLU A 193 17.14 16.56 -14.13
CA GLU A 193 17.27 16.69 -15.58
C GLU A 193 16.09 16.02 -16.32
N GLN A 194 15.69 14.82 -15.87
CA GLN A 194 14.53 14.09 -16.43
C GLN A 194 13.18 14.76 -16.14
N ALA A 195 13.02 15.38 -14.98
CA ALA A 195 11.78 16.05 -14.58
C ALA A 195 11.51 17.36 -15.36
N GLY A 196 12.46 17.85 -16.17
CA GLY A 196 12.28 19.03 -17.01
C GLY A 196 11.88 20.30 -16.25
N GLY A 197 12.20 20.39 -14.94
CA GLY A 197 11.81 21.50 -14.08
C GLY A 197 10.38 21.44 -13.52
N GLN A 198 9.62 20.35 -13.76
CA GLN A 198 8.36 20.12 -13.05
C GLN A 198 8.66 19.58 -11.64
N ASP A 199 8.67 20.48 -10.67
CA ASP A 199 8.83 20.16 -9.26
C ASP A 199 7.59 19.41 -8.72
N GLN A 200 7.59 18.07 -8.79
CA GLN A 200 6.89 17.29 -7.77
C GLN A 200 7.71 17.36 -6.48
N SER A 201 7.62 18.52 -5.80
CA SER A 201 8.40 18.84 -4.60
C SER A 201 7.86 18.19 -3.32
N THR A 202 6.76 17.45 -3.40
CA THR A 202 6.12 16.84 -2.23
C THR A 202 6.89 15.60 -1.76
N LEU A 203 7.39 15.68 -0.52
CA LEU A 203 8.02 14.55 0.15
C LEU A 203 6.99 13.49 0.56
N LEU A 204 5.88 13.91 1.16
CA LEU A 204 4.83 13.02 1.64
C LEU A 204 3.69 12.95 0.62
N MET A 205 3.07 11.78 0.52
CA MET A 205 1.82 11.61 -0.20
C MET A 205 0.65 12.13 0.64
N ASP A 206 -0.35 12.73 -0.02
CA ASP A 206 -1.55 13.22 0.66
C ASP A 206 -2.49 12.06 1.01
N THR A 207 -2.51 11.67 2.28
CA THR A 207 -3.41 10.59 2.76
C THR A 207 -4.87 10.98 2.81
N LYS A 208 -5.21 12.25 2.57
CA LYS A 208 -6.59 12.77 2.49
C LYS A 208 -7.05 13.02 1.06
N TYR A 209 -6.20 12.75 0.07
CA TYR A 209 -6.57 12.83 -1.33
C TYR A 209 -7.65 11.81 -1.66
N ASN A 210 -8.64 12.22 -2.44
CA ASN A 210 -9.74 11.38 -2.90
C ASN A 210 -9.83 11.42 -4.43
N PHE A 211 -9.87 10.24 -5.06
CA PHE A 211 -10.15 10.17 -6.50
C PHE A 211 -11.59 10.62 -6.80
N PRO A 212 -11.81 11.39 -7.88
CA PRO A 212 -13.17 11.71 -8.32
C PRO A 212 -13.95 10.44 -8.67
N VAL A 213 -15.04 10.19 -7.95
CA VAL A 213 -15.92 9.04 -8.20
C VAL A 213 -16.88 9.38 -9.34
N ARG A 214 -17.13 8.40 -10.22
CA ARG A 214 -18.13 8.48 -11.28
C ARG A 214 -19.20 7.42 -11.05
N PHE A 215 -20.44 7.79 -11.33
CA PHE A 215 -21.60 6.90 -11.27
C PHE A 215 -22.18 6.76 -12.68
N PRO A 216 -21.58 5.90 -13.52
CA PRO A 216 -22.11 5.65 -14.85
C PRO A 216 -23.51 5.03 -14.75
N PHE A 217 -24.35 5.33 -15.74
CA PHE A 217 -25.68 4.73 -15.80
C PHE A 217 -25.58 3.24 -16.08
N LYS A 218 -26.16 2.42 -15.21
CA LYS A 218 -26.26 0.99 -15.38
C LYS A 218 -27.72 0.56 -15.18
N PRO A 219 -28.38 0.05 -16.23
CA PRO A 219 -29.78 -0.34 -16.13
C PRO A 219 -29.94 -1.55 -15.19
N SER A 220 -31.00 -1.53 -14.40
CA SER A 220 -31.39 -2.69 -13.59
C SER A 220 -32.13 -3.71 -14.47
N PRO A 221 -31.80 -5.01 -14.38
CA PRO A 221 -32.56 -6.06 -15.06
C PRO A 221 -33.88 -6.38 -14.34
N ILE A 222 -34.12 -5.80 -13.17
CA ILE A 222 -35.29 -6.10 -12.34
C ILE A 222 -36.55 -5.49 -12.99
N GLN A 223 -37.51 -6.36 -13.28
CA GLN A 223 -38.83 -5.93 -13.73
C GLN A 223 -39.65 -5.46 -12.53
N LEU A 224 -40.09 -4.19 -12.56
CA LEU A 224 -40.81 -3.60 -11.42
C LEU A 224 -42.14 -4.31 -11.13
N GLU A 225 -42.77 -4.87 -12.17
CA GLU A 225 -43.99 -5.68 -12.06
C GLU A 225 -43.81 -7.01 -11.33
N GLU A 226 -42.59 -7.51 -11.19
CA GLU A 226 -42.29 -8.77 -10.48
C GLU A 226 -41.95 -8.54 -9.00
N ILE A 227 -41.73 -7.30 -8.57
CA ILE A 227 -41.30 -7.00 -7.20
C ILE A 227 -42.47 -7.21 -6.23
N GLU A 228 -42.25 -8.00 -5.18
CA GLU A 228 -43.16 -8.17 -4.05
C GLU A 228 -42.56 -7.59 -2.77
N ILE A 229 -43.40 -7.05 -1.89
CA ILE A 229 -42.97 -6.47 -0.60
C ILE A 229 -42.98 -7.59 0.45
N PRO A 230 -41.81 -7.95 1.04
CA PRO A 230 -41.78 -8.95 2.11
C PRO A 230 -42.58 -8.52 3.34
N GLU A 231 -43.36 -9.45 3.92
CA GLU A 231 -44.21 -9.18 5.09
C GLU A 231 -43.43 -8.65 6.31
N VAL A 232 -42.16 -9.06 6.46
CA VAL A 232 -41.26 -8.62 7.53
C VAL A 232 -41.03 -7.11 7.56
N LEU A 233 -41.22 -6.42 6.42
CA LEU A 233 -41.09 -4.96 6.36
C LEU A 233 -42.30 -4.22 6.97
N ASN A 234 -43.42 -4.93 7.21
CA ASN A 234 -44.65 -4.41 7.82
C ASN A 234 -45.10 -3.07 7.20
N LEU A 235 -45.34 -3.07 5.89
CA LEU A 235 -45.77 -1.90 5.12
C LEU A 235 -47.22 -2.05 4.62
N PRO A 236 -48.23 -2.15 5.53
CA PRO A 236 -49.61 -2.45 5.16
C PRO A 236 -50.31 -1.34 4.37
N MET A 237 -49.75 -0.12 4.39
CA MET A 237 -50.27 1.01 3.63
C MET A 237 -49.97 0.93 2.14
N LEU A 238 -49.01 0.08 1.71
CA LEU A 238 -48.60 -0.03 0.32
C LEU A 238 -49.45 -1.07 -0.41
N LYS A 239 -49.90 -0.73 -1.62
CA LYS A 239 -50.59 -1.64 -2.53
C LYS A 239 -49.88 -1.61 -3.87
N LYS A 240 -49.53 -2.78 -4.41
CA LYS A 240 -48.98 -2.92 -5.76
C LYS A 240 -50.08 -2.58 -6.76
N VAL A 241 -49.77 -1.71 -7.73
CA VAL A 241 -50.66 -1.28 -8.82
C VAL A 241 -50.13 -1.86 -10.12
#